data_AF-A0A2G8HW19-F1
#
_entry.id   AF-A0A2G8HW19-F1
#
_cell.length_a   1.000
_cell.length_b   1.000
_cell.length_c   1.000
_cell.angle_alpha   90.00
_cell.angle_beta   90.00
_cell.angle_gamma   90.00
#
_symmetry.space_group_name_H-M   'P 1'
#
loop_
_entity.id
_entity.type
_entity.pdbx_description
1 polymer ?
#
loop_
_entity_poly.entity_id
_entity_poly.type
_entity_poly.pdbx_seq_one_letter_code
_entity_poly.pdbx_strand_id
1 'polypeptide(L)'
;MDIEQIFFHLTYAFLLISAMTKLPPFARFLQILSVLTLGSFLTLSSKDGYMWQVWSSGVVLFHLFFWKNYHSVASRYEEYELDIWNEYFHDVSDEDFQLLLDSSDWRKFNFSGTISADKDYFVLKYTQEEKSWQKLMPSQTLINTKGDLKLFVDREALREANPLLETSILHLLTEMPRTSLAS
;
A
#
# COMPACT_ATOMS: atom_id res chain seq x y z
N MET A 1 13.76 11.32 -38.09
CA MET A 1 13.17 11.79 -36.82
C MET A 1 14.36 12.09 -35.92
N ASP A 2 14.52 13.34 -35.48
CA ASP A 2 15.71 13.73 -34.73
C ASP A 2 15.69 13.06 -33.35
N ILE A 3 16.79 12.41 -32.99
CA ILE A 3 17.02 11.68 -31.73
C ILE A 3 16.59 12.50 -30.51
N GLU A 4 16.66 13.83 -30.60
CA GLU A 4 16.24 14.79 -29.58
C GLU A 4 14.74 14.69 -29.23
N GLN A 5 13.87 14.45 -30.21
CA GLN A 5 12.43 14.26 -29.97
C GLN A 5 12.15 12.93 -29.26
N ILE A 6 12.92 11.89 -29.58
CA ILE A 6 12.83 10.57 -28.94
C ILE A 6 13.29 10.66 -27.48
N PHE A 7 14.41 11.35 -27.26
CA PHE A 7 14.98 11.55 -25.93
C PHE A 7 14.03 12.39 -25.06
N PHE A 8 13.51 13.50 -25.61
CA PHE A 8 12.51 14.32 -24.93
C PHE A 8 11.27 13.52 -24.52
N HIS A 9 10.74 12.66 -25.41
CA HIS A 9 9.55 11.86 -25.13
C HIS A 9 9.78 10.80 -24.05
N LEU A 10 10.93 10.12 -24.08
CA LEU A 10 11.32 9.13 -23.07
C LEU A 10 11.61 9.77 -21.71
N THR A 11 12.35 10.89 -21.69
CA THR A 11 12.64 11.63 -20.46
C THR A 11 11.38 12.25 -19.87
N TYR A 12 10.48 12.79 -20.69
CA TYR A 12 9.19 13.30 -20.25
C TYR A 12 8.29 12.19 -19.71
N ALA A 13 8.17 11.06 -20.42
CA ALA A 13 7.38 9.92 -19.94
C ALA A 13 7.93 9.35 -18.61
N PHE A 14 9.26 9.26 -18.48
CA PHE A 14 9.91 8.80 -17.26
C PHE A 14 9.69 9.78 -16.08
N LEU A 15 9.96 11.08 -16.28
CA LEU A 15 9.75 12.11 -15.25
C LEU A 15 8.27 12.25 -14.86
N LEU A 16 7.35 12.12 -15.82
CA LEU A 16 5.92 12.16 -15.56
C LEU A 16 5.47 10.94 -14.75
N ILE A 17 5.92 9.73 -15.09
CA ILE A 17 5.63 8.51 -14.32
C ILE A 17 6.20 8.61 -12.90
N SER A 18 7.43 9.12 -12.73
CA SER A 18 8.03 9.35 -11.41
C SER A 18 7.32 10.41 -10.58
N ALA A 19 6.77 11.46 -11.22
CA ALA A 19 5.98 12.49 -10.54
C ALA A 19 4.56 12.04 -10.15
N MET A 20 4.09 10.91 -10.71
CA MET A 20 2.70 10.43 -10.62
C MET A 20 2.44 9.39 -9.54
N THR A 21 3.44 9.05 -8.71
CA THR A 21 3.29 8.15 -7.55
C THR A 21 2.19 8.60 -6.58
N LYS A 22 1.87 9.90 -6.54
CA LYS A 22 0.88 10.50 -5.63
C LYS A 22 -0.57 10.57 -6.14
N LEU A 23 -0.87 10.10 -7.37
CA LEU A 23 -2.23 10.21 -7.93
C LEU A 23 -3.09 8.96 -7.68
N PRO A 24 -4.43 9.03 -7.74
CA PRO A 24 -5.30 7.85 -7.68
C PRO A 24 -5.11 6.90 -8.88
N PRO A 25 -5.31 5.57 -8.73
CA PRO A 25 -5.02 4.56 -9.77
C PRO A 25 -5.71 4.81 -11.12
N PHE A 26 -6.97 5.25 -11.12
CA PHE A 26 -7.72 5.55 -12.34
C PHE A 26 -7.18 6.79 -13.08
N ALA A 27 -6.76 7.81 -12.34
CA ALA A 27 -6.12 9.00 -12.91
C ALA A 27 -4.77 8.63 -13.54
N ARG A 28 -3.99 7.75 -12.88
CA ARG A 28 -2.75 7.21 -13.45
C ARG A 28 -2.99 6.52 -14.79
N PHE A 29 -4.00 5.65 -14.87
CA PHE A 29 -4.36 4.94 -16.10
C PHE A 29 -4.75 5.88 -17.26
N LEU A 30 -5.64 6.85 -17.00
CA LEU A 30 -6.06 7.82 -18.02
C LEU A 30 -4.92 8.70 -18.54
N GLN A 31 -4.01 9.10 -17.66
CA GLN A 31 -2.85 9.90 -18.05
C GLN A 31 -1.82 9.09 -18.84
N ILE A 32 -1.59 7.82 -18.50
CA ILE A 32 -0.76 6.92 -19.32
C ILE A 32 -1.34 6.79 -20.72
N LEU A 33 -2.66 6.60 -20.85
CA LEU A 33 -3.34 6.59 -22.14
C LEU A 33 -3.17 7.90 -22.90
N SER A 34 -3.21 9.03 -22.20
CA SER A 34 -3.01 10.37 -22.79
C SER A 34 -1.58 10.59 -23.27
N VAL A 35 -0.57 10.09 -22.54
CA VAL A 35 0.85 10.15 -22.94
C VAL A 35 1.14 9.24 -24.13
N LEU A 36 0.56 8.04 -24.15
CA LEU A 36 0.69 7.11 -25.27
C LEU A 36 0.02 7.64 -26.54
N THR A 37 -1.15 8.29 -26.42
CA THR A 37 -1.83 8.94 -27.55
C THR A 37 -1.09 10.18 -28.03
N LEU A 38 -0.54 11.00 -27.12
CA LEU A 38 0.29 12.15 -27.48
C LEU A 38 1.60 11.71 -28.18
N GLY A 39 2.23 10.65 -27.69
CA GLY A 39 3.40 10.04 -28.34
C GLY A 39 3.10 9.47 -29.72
N SER A 40 1.95 8.82 -29.87
CA SER A 40 1.48 8.34 -31.18
C SER A 40 1.25 9.49 -32.15
N PHE A 41 0.61 10.58 -31.73
CA PHE A 41 0.38 11.75 -32.59
C PHE A 41 1.69 12.38 -33.11
N LEU A 42 2.75 12.38 -32.30
CA LEU A 42 4.03 12.99 -32.66
C LEU A 42 4.97 12.08 -33.49
N THR A 43 4.81 10.76 -33.42
CA THR A 43 5.79 9.79 -33.98
C THR A 43 5.31 8.99 -35.20
N LEU A 44 4.03 9.15 -35.61
CA LEU A 44 3.40 8.44 -36.73
C LEU A 44 3.79 8.98 -38.13
N SER A 45 5.09 9.10 -38.40
CA SER A 45 5.60 9.67 -39.66
C SER A 45 6.65 8.80 -40.36
N SER A 46 7.13 7.73 -39.72
CA SER A 46 8.10 6.81 -40.33
C SER A 46 8.08 5.42 -39.70
N LYS A 47 8.54 4.40 -40.45
CA LYS A 47 8.65 3.01 -39.98
C LYS A 47 9.45 2.88 -38.67
N ASP A 48 10.49 3.68 -38.52
CA ASP A 48 11.32 3.71 -37.31
C ASP A 48 10.57 4.33 -36.12
N GLY A 49 9.73 5.34 -36.36
CA GLY A 49 8.84 5.93 -35.35
C GLY A 49 7.85 4.91 -34.76
N TYR A 50 7.30 4.02 -35.60
CA TYR A 50 6.45 2.92 -35.13
C TYR A 50 7.21 1.96 -34.21
N MET A 51 8.43 1.56 -34.57
CA MET A 51 9.23 0.64 -33.75
C MET A 51 9.57 1.25 -32.38
N TRP A 52 9.90 2.54 -32.35
CA TRP A 52 10.19 3.24 -31.11
C TRP A 52 8.95 3.43 -30.22
N GLN A 53 7.77 3.68 -30.80
CA GLN A 53 6.52 3.76 -30.06
C GLN A 53 6.15 2.41 -29.42
N VAL A 54 6.35 1.31 -30.15
CA VAL A 54 6.14 -0.04 -29.61
C VAL A 54 7.12 -0.32 -28.46
N TRP A 55 8.38 0.08 -28.62
CA TRP A 55 9.40 -0.13 -27.59
C TRP A 55 9.16 0.71 -26.33
N SER A 56 8.84 2.01 -26.48
CA SER A 56 8.51 2.89 -25.35
C SER A 56 7.24 2.45 -24.62
N SER A 57 6.21 2.03 -25.35
CA SER A 57 5.00 1.42 -24.77
C SER A 57 5.34 0.15 -24.00
N GLY A 58 6.25 -0.68 -24.53
CA GLY A 58 6.77 -1.87 -23.86
C GLY A 58 7.48 -1.56 -22.54
N VAL A 59 8.32 -0.51 -22.50
CA VAL A 59 9.00 -0.08 -21.26
C VAL A 59 8.01 0.45 -20.22
N VAL A 60 7.00 1.22 -20.63
CA VAL A 60 5.94 1.71 -19.73
C VAL A 60 5.10 0.55 -19.21
N LEU A 61 4.70 -0.39 -20.06
CA LEU A 61 3.98 -1.60 -19.65
C LEU A 61 4.82 -2.47 -18.72
N PHE A 62 6.11 -2.66 -19.04
CA PHE A 62 7.05 -3.37 -18.17
C PHE A 62 7.12 -2.70 -16.79
N HIS A 63 7.28 -1.37 -16.73
CA HIS A 63 7.25 -0.67 -15.45
C HIS A 63 5.91 -0.85 -14.73
N LEU A 64 4.76 -0.77 -15.41
CA LEU A 64 3.45 -0.98 -14.77
C LEU A 64 3.27 -2.37 -14.18
N PHE A 65 3.63 -3.42 -14.94
CA PHE A 65 3.46 -4.81 -14.51
C PHE A 65 4.49 -5.21 -13.47
N PHE A 66 5.76 -4.83 -13.66
CA PHE A 66 6.83 -5.22 -12.75
C PHE A 66 6.90 -4.34 -11.51
N TRP A 67 6.54 -3.05 -11.57
CA TRP A 67 6.44 -2.21 -10.36
C TRP A 67 5.34 -2.71 -9.42
N LYS A 68 4.16 -3.06 -9.97
CA LYS A 68 3.09 -3.66 -9.17
C LYS A 68 3.58 -4.94 -8.48
N ASN A 69 4.42 -5.74 -9.15
CA ASN A 69 5.00 -6.97 -8.60
C ASN A 69 6.25 -6.75 -7.72
N TYR A 70 6.94 -5.60 -7.81
CA TYR A 70 8.16 -5.34 -7.04
C TYR A 70 7.86 -4.93 -5.59
N HIS A 71 6.66 -4.40 -5.34
CA HIS A 71 6.14 -4.16 -3.98
C HIS A 71 5.06 -5.16 -3.55
N SER A 72 4.53 -5.96 -4.49
CA SER A 72 3.62 -7.07 -4.19
C SER A 72 4.31 -8.40 -4.47
N VAL A 73 5.13 -8.85 -3.52
CA VAL A 73 5.06 -10.28 -3.19
C VAL A 73 3.68 -10.42 -2.56
N ALA A 74 2.65 -10.69 -3.37
CA ALA A 74 1.25 -10.66 -2.95
C ALA A 74 1.10 -11.32 -1.58
N SER A 75 0.99 -10.49 -0.55
CA SER A 75 0.71 -10.93 0.79
C SER A 75 -0.57 -11.73 0.68
N ARG A 76 -0.63 -12.91 1.31
CA ARG A 76 -1.88 -13.69 1.40
C ARG A 76 -3.02 -12.86 2.01
N TYR A 77 -2.69 -11.71 2.60
CA TYR A 77 -3.57 -10.79 3.29
C TYR A 77 -3.77 -9.45 2.56
N GLU A 78 -3.39 -9.31 1.28
CA GLU A 78 -3.47 -8.05 0.50
C GLU A 78 -4.86 -7.39 0.54
N GLU A 79 -5.94 -8.17 0.45
CA GLU A 79 -7.31 -7.64 0.57
C GLU A 79 -7.56 -7.02 1.95
N TYR A 80 -7.05 -7.64 3.02
CA TYR A 80 -7.19 -7.12 4.39
C TYR A 80 -6.30 -5.89 4.63
N GLU A 81 -5.13 -5.85 4.02
CA GLU A 81 -4.22 -4.70 4.09
C GLU A 81 -4.84 -3.47 3.41
N LEU A 82 -5.45 -3.65 2.23
CA LEU A 82 -6.20 -2.59 1.56
C LEU A 82 -7.39 -2.08 2.39
N ASP A 83 -8.12 -2.98 3.04
CA ASP A 83 -9.22 -2.60 3.94
C ASP A 83 -8.72 -1.76 5.13
N ILE A 84 -7.60 -2.15 5.76
CA ILE A 84 -6.99 -1.41 6.88
C ILE A 84 -6.54 -0.03 6.43
N TRP A 85 -5.89 0.05 5.27
CA TRP A 85 -5.45 1.30 4.68
C TRP A 85 -6.64 2.25 4.49
N ASN A 86 -7.69 1.79 3.82
CA ASN A 86 -8.86 2.62 3.52
C ASN A 86 -9.59 3.09 4.78
N GLU A 87 -9.63 2.26 5.84
CA GLU A 87 -10.37 2.55 7.07
C GLU A 87 -9.59 3.45 8.03
N TYR A 88 -8.29 3.20 8.22
CA TYR A 88 -7.49 3.81 9.30
C TYR A 88 -6.37 4.73 8.81
N PHE A 89 -5.88 4.55 7.59
CA PHE A 89 -4.63 5.17 7.13
C PHE A 89 -4.75 5.80 5.73
N HIS A 90 -5.95 6.17 5.30
CA HIS A 90 -6.17 6.78 3.97
C HIS A 90 -5.41 8.09 3.75
N ASP A 91 -5.08 8.80 4.84
CA ASP A 91 -4.31 10.05 4.84
C ASP A 91 -2.78 9.84 4.96
N VAL A 92 -2.34 8.60 5.14
CA VAL A 92 -0.92 8.23 5.27
C VAL A 92 -0.30 8.02 3.89
N SER A 93 1.02 8.13 3.76
CA SER A 93 1.70 7.84 2.50
C SER A 93 1.87 6.33 2.27
N ASP A 94 1.92 5.89 1.00
CA ASP A 94 2.09 4.47 0.66
C ASP A 94 3.36 3.89 1.30
N GLU A 95 4.44 4.70 1.34
CA GLU A 95 5.72 4.35 1.96
C GLU A 95 5.58 4.11 3.48
N ASP A 96 4.85 4.98 4.16
CA ASP A 96 4.62 4.87 5.61
C ASP A 96 3.77 3.65 5.95
N PHE A 97 2.74 3.34 5.17
CA PHE A 97 1.97 2.12 5.41
C PHE A 97 2.75 0.86 5.10
N GLN A 98 3.65 0.88 4.11
CA GLN A 98 4.57 -0.23 3.92
C GLN A 98 5.47 -0.44 5.15
N LEU A 99 5.98 0.63 5.77
CA LEU A 99 6.75 0.51 7.03
C LEU A 99 5.91 -0.10 8.17
N LEU A 100 4.61 0.21 8.22
CA LEU A 100 3.69 -0.41 9.17
C LEU A 100 3.54 -1.91 8.91
N LEU A 101 3.37 -2.31 7.65
CA LEU A 101 3.28 -3.71 7.26
C LEU A 101 4.59 -4.47 7.55
N ASP A 102 5.74 -3.86 7.26
CA ASP A 102 7.06 -4.43 7.51
C ASP A 102 7.34 -4.62 9.02
N SER A 103 6.71 -3.78 9.86
CA SER A 103 6.77 -3.86 11.32
C SER A 103 5.67 -4.77 11.92
N SER A 104 4.96 -5.52 11.08
CA SER A 104 3.78 -6.28 11.46
C SER A 104 3.84 -7.76 11.06
N ASP A 105 3.08 -8.58 11.78
CA ASP A 105 2.99 -10.03 11.57
C ASP A 105 1.54 -10.51 11.68
N TRP A 106 1.03 -11.09 10.59
CA TRP A 106 -0.31 -11.67 10.53
C TRP A 106 -0.32 -13.06 11.15
N ARG A 107 -1.13 -13.26 12.20
CA ARG A 107 -1.27 -14.55 12.88
C ARG A 107 -2.71 -15.04 12.83
N LYS A 108 -2.88 -16.23 12.26
CA LYS A 108 -4.15 -16.98 12.31
C LYS A 108 -4.06 -18.08 13.36
N PHE A 109 -4.97 -18.04 14.33
CA PHE A 109 -4.97 -19.02 15.42
C PHE A 109 -5.86 -20.23 15.10
N ASN A 110 -5.28 -21.43 15.16
CA ASN A 110 -6.00 -22.68 14.88
C ASN A 110 -6.62 -23.32 16.14
N PHE A 111 -6.44 -22.69 17.30
CA PHE A 111 -6.93 -23.13 18.60
C PHE A 111 -7.50 -21.94 19.37
N SER A 112 -8.40 -22.22 20.32
CA SER A 112 -8.84 -21.24 21.32
C SER A 112 -7.96 -21.36 22.56
N GLY A 113 -7.54 -20.24 23.14
CA GLY A 113 -6.66 -20.25 24.30
C GLY A 113 -6.25 -18.86 24.76
N THR A 114 -5.07 -18.80 25.39
CA THR A 114 -4.42 -17.57 25.78
C THR A 114 -2.98 -17.56 25.29
N ILE A 115 -2.51 -16.39 24.88
CA ILE A 115 -1.13 -16.17 24.45
C ILE A 115 -0.59 -15.04 25.30
N SER A 116 0.60 -15.25 25.86
CA SER A 116 1.31 -14.20 26.60
C SER A 116 2.17 -13.41 25.62
N ALA A 117 2.09 -12.09 25.70
CA ALA A 117 2.94 -11.22 24.90
C ALA A 117 4.38 -11.25 25.42
N ASP A 118 5.32 -11.48 24.51
CA ASP A 118 6.76 -11.37 24.77
C ASP A 118 7.26 -9.91 24.71
N LYS A 119 6.53 -9.03 24.02
CA LYS A 119 6.85 -7.60 23.83
C LYS A 119 5.60 -6.71 23.89
N ASP A 120 5.78 -5.40 23.70
CA ASP A 120 4.69 -4.44 23.53
C ASP A 120 4.22 -4.46 22.06
N TYR A 121 2.94 -4.82 21.86
CA TYR A 121 2.33 -4.91 20.54
C TYR A 121 1.10 -4.00 20.45
N PHE A 122 0.87 -3.45 19.26
CA PHE A 122 -0.47 -3.06 18.84
C PHE A 122 -1.09 -4.25 18.09
N VAL A 123 -2.25 -4.70 18.55
CA VAL A 123 -2.92 -5.85 17.97
C VAL A 123 -4.23 -5.41 17.36
N LEU A 124 -4.37 -5.57 16.04
CA LEU A 124 -5.66 -5.44 15.37
C LEU A 124 -6.33 -6.80 15.33
N LYS A 125 -7.46 -6.94 16.01
CA LYS A 125 -8.35 -8.09 15.86
C LYS A 125 -9.15 -7.90 14.57
N TYR A 126 -9.01 -8.81 13.63
CA TYR A 126 -9.67 -8.74 12.34
C TYR A 126 -10.67 -9.89 12.20
N THR A 127 -11.93 -9.64 12.57
CA THR A 127 -13.03 -10.57 12.31
C THR A 127 -14.02 -9.96 11.31
N GLN A 128 -14.87 -10.79 10.71
CA GLN A 128 -15.91 -10.31 9.78
C GLN A 128 -16.92 -9.37 10.46
N GLU A 129 -17.06 -9.46 11.78
CA GLU A 129 -18.06 -8.73 12.56
C GLU A 129 -17.47 -7.51 13.29
N GLU A 130 -16.17 -7.52 13.61
CA GLU A 130 -15.55 -6.50 14.43
C GLU A 130 -14.06 -6.32 14.10
N LYS A 131 -13.67 -5.08 13.82
CA LYS A 131 -12.27 -4.66 13.74
C LYS A 131 -11.97 -3.78 14.94
N SER A 132 -11.02 -4.19 15.77
CA SER A 132 -10.65 -3.41 16.96
C SER A 132 -9.16 -3.48 17.25
N TRP A 133 -8.59 -2.31 17.50
CA TRP A 133 -7.23 -2.16 17.97
C TRP A 133 -7.18 -2.33 19.47
N GLN A 134 -6.17 -3.05 19.96
CA GLN A 134 -5.86 -3.14 21.38
C GLN A 134 -4.34 -3.04 21.57
N LYS A 135 -3.94 -2.42 22.68
CA LYS A 135 -2.55 -2.43 23.12
C LYS A 135 -2.31 -3.65 24.00
N LEU A 136 -1.22 -4.36 23.77
CA LEU A 136 -0.84 -5.53 24.53
C LEU A 136 0.57 -5.32 25.08
N MET A 137 0.67 -5.13 26.39
CA MET A 137 1.96 -4.95 27.07
C MET A 137 2.66 -6.30 27.32
N PRO A 138 3.99 -6.31 27.56
CA PRO A 138 4.71 -7.53 27.89
C PRO A 138 4.05 -8.27 29.07
N SER A 139 4.00 -9.60 28.99
CA SER A 139 3.36 -10.48 29.96
C SER A 139 1.84 -10.34 30.10
N GLN A 140 1.17 -9.48 29.32
CA GLN A 140 -0.29 -9.51 29.25
C GLN A 140 -0.75 -10.69 28.41
N THR A 141 -1.86 -11.29 28.86
CA THR A 141 -2.48 -12.43 28.17
C THR A 141 -3.55 -11.94 27.20
N LEU A 142 -3.38 -12.28 25.93
CA LEU A 142 -4.39 -12.09 24.91
C LEU A 142 -5.23 -13.37 24.79
N ILE A 143 -6.54 -13.25 24.97
CA ILE A 143 -7.48 -14.34 24.70
C ILE A 143 -7.66 -14.44 23.18
N ASN A 144 -7.50 -15.64 22.62
CA ASN A 144 -7.72 -15.91 21.21
C ASN A 144 -8.77 -17.00 21.02
N THR A 145 -9.56 -16.84 19.97
CA THR A 145 -10.57 -17.79 19.53
C THR A 145 -10.06 -18.52 18.29
N LYS A 146 -10.41 -19.79 18.15
CA LYS A 146 -10.08 -20.57 16.96
C LYS A 146 -10.65 -19.90 15.71
N GLY A 147 -9.79 -19.62 14.74
CA GLY A 147 -10.14 -18.97 13.49
C GLY A 147 -9.83 -17.47 13.46
N ASP A 148 -9.52 -16.86 14.60
CA ASP A 148 -9.19 -15.43 14.68
C ASP A 148 -7.94 -15.12 13.86
N LEU A 149 -8.07 -14.09 13.01
CA LEU A 149 -6.95 -13.45 12.34
C LEU A 149 -6.63 -12.17 13.12
N LYS A 150 -5.36 -12.01 13.51
CA LYS A 150 -4.89 -10.81 14.21
C LYS A 150 -3.61 -10.31 13.56
N LEU A 151 -3.50 -9.00 13.37
CA LEU A 151 -2.27 -8.34 12.97
C LEU A 151 -1.55 -7.87 14.21
N PHE A 152 -0.32 -8.34 14.43
CA PHE A 152 0.55 -7.91 15.51
C PHE A 152 1.56 -6.91 14.97
N VAL A 153 1.51 -5.67 15.43
CA VAL A 153 2.48 -4.63 15.08
C VAL A 153 3.44 -4.47 16.25
N ASP A 154 4.73 -4.71 16.02
CA ASP A 154 5.78 -4.50 17.03
C ASP A 154 5.93 -2.99 17.25
N ARG A 155 5.58 -2.54 18.46
CA ARG A 155 5.57 -1.12 18.79
C ARG A 155 6.97 -0.51 18.74
N GLU A 156 7.98 -1.26 19.18
CA GLU A 156 9.35 -0.75 19.24
C GLU A 156 9.92 -0.60 17.84
N ALA A 157 9.72 -1.61 16.99
CA ALA A 157 10.14 -1.57 15.58
C ALA A 157 9.43 -0.42 14.83
N LEU A 158 8.11 -0.26 15.02
CA LEU A 158 7.36 0.83 14.38
C LEU A 158 7.84 2.20 14.84
N ARG A 159 8.11 2.38 16.15
CA ARG A 159 8.61 3.64 16.70
C ARG A 159 9.99 4.00 16.13
N GLU A 160 10.86 3.02 15.96
CA GLU A 160 12.18 3.23 15.36
C GLU A 160 12.09 3.62 13.88
N ALA A 161 11.16 3.00 13.14
CA ALA A 161 10.95 3.28 11.72
C ALA A 161 10.24 4.62 11.47
N ASN A 162 9.11 4.86 12.14
CA ASN A 162 8.34 6.09 12.00
C ASN A 162 7.49 6.39 13.27
N PRO A 163 7.95 7.32 14.15
CA PRO A 163 7.22 7.72 15.36
C PRO A 163 5.83 8.33 15.11
N LEU A 164 5.59 8.93 13.93
CA LEU A 164 4.30 9.53 13.61
C LEU A 164 3.23 8.45 13.39
N LEU A 165 3.61 7.32 12.78
CA LEU A 165 2.71 6.17 12.62
C LEU A 165 2.33 5.54 13.96
N GLU A 166 3.28 5.42 14.90
CA GLU A 166 2.98 4.97 16.27
C GLU A 166 1.90 5.88 16.88
N THR A 167 2.04 7.20 16.71
CA THR A 167 1.11 8.19 17.24
C THR A 167 -0.28 8.04 16.62
N SER A 168 -0.38 7.77 15.31
CA SER A 168 -1.66 7.51 14.64
C SER A 168 -2.39 6.29 15.23
N ILE A 169 -1.68 5.17 15.45
CA ILE A 169 -2.29 3.98 16.08
C ILE A 169 -2.72 4.28 17.52
N LEU A 170 -1.90 5.03 18.28
CA LEU A 170 -2.27 5.45 19.62
C LEU A 170 -3.53 6.32 19.63
N HIS A 171 -3.71 7.19 18.63
CA HIS A 171 -4.95 7.94 18.47
C HIS A 171 -6.14 7.02 18.24
N LEU A 172 -6.04 6.04 17.33
CA LEU A 172 -7.10 5.04 17.09
C LEU A 172 -7.50 4.28 18.36
N LEU A 173 -6.53 4.00 19.24
CA LEU A 173 -6.78 3.35 20.54
C LEU A 173 -7.49 4.25 21.56
N THR A 174 -7.39 5.57 21.39
CA THR A 174 -7.95 6.57 22.32
C THR A 174 -9.25 7.20 21.83
N GLU A 175 -9.57 7.11 20.53
CA GLU A 175 -10.86 7.54 20.01
C GLU A 175 -11.95 6.66 20.63
N MET A 176 -12.80 7.27 21.48
CA MET A 176 -14.03 6.61 21.95
C MET A 176 -14.85 6.17 20.73
N PRO A 177 -15.61 5.05 20.82
CA PRO A 177 -16.42 4.59 19.70
C PRO A 177 -17.29 5.75 19.24
N ARG A 178 -17.19 6.14 17.97
CA ARG A 178 -18.16 7.04 17.35
C ARG A 178 -19.48 6.28 17.42
N THR A 179 -20.29 6.57 18.44
CA THR A 179 -21.69 6.17 18.48
C THR A 179 -22.30 6.73 17.20
N SER A 180 -22.50 5.86 16.22
CA SER A 180 -23.49 6.02 15.18
C SER A 180 -24.81 6.23 15.92
N LEU A 181 -25.16 7.50 16.12
CA LEU A 181 -26.54 7.85 16.42
C LEU A 181 -27.28 7.59 15.13
N ALA A 182 -28.00 6.46 15.12
CA ALA A 182 -29.00 6.16 14.11
C ALA A 182 -29.94 7.37 13.96
N SER A 183 -30.05 7.87 12.74
CA SER A 183 -31.08 8.81 12.30
C SER A 183 -31.83 8.20 11.13
#